data_AF-A0A355KRI4-F1
#
_entry.id   AF-A0A355KRI4-F1
#
_cell.length_a   1.000
_cell.length_b   1.000
_cell.length_c   1.000
_cell.angle_alpha   90.00
_cell.angle_beta   90.00
_cell.angle_gamma   90.00
#
_symmetry.space_group_name_H-M   'P 1'
#
loop_
_entity.id
_entity.type
_entity.pdbx_description
1 polymer ?
#
loop_
_entity_poly.entity_id
_entity_poly.type
_entity_poly.pdbx_seq_one_letter_code
_entity_poly.pdbx_strand_id
1 'polypeptide(L)'
;MIIKIDNTVIQQFPHTKIGLLFGKNVNNQHPSEEITKLLRDTEEKIKATINLAELTSLPKILDWREAYRSFGFKPSEYRSSIEALVRRILQGKQLPTISPIVDLYNLISIKHMLPVGGGNLEKIKGSITLKIAQGTEKFIMLGSTTPEIVKAGEVVYSDDEEVLCRAWNYRESEKTKITEHIHHVYLVIEGLSHTTHEELSNAIAELRSLLTTYTNGSFQEFILDKDHPKIEI
;
A
#
# COMPACT_ATOMS: atom_id res chain seq x y z
N MET A 1 -14.43 2.65 -14.22
CA MET A 1 -13.29 3.44 -13.71
C MET A 1 -12.00 2.82 -14.23
N ILE A 2 -11.00 3.61 -14.60
CA ILE A 2 -9.69 3.10 -15.05
C ILE A 2 -8.70 3.15 -13.89
N ILE A 3 -7.88 2.10 -13.77
CA ILE A 3 -6.70 2.09 -12.91
C ILE A 3 -5.50 1.82 -13.79
N LYS A 4 -4.46 2.64 -13.69
CA LYS A 4 -3.30 2.54 -14.58
C LYS A 4 -1.98 2.95 -13.94
N ILE A 5 -0.90 2.41 -14.47
CA ILE A 5 0.47 2.87 -14.29
C ILE A 5 0.77 3.80 -15.46
N ASP A 6 1.14 5.05 -15.15
CA ASP A 6 1.55 6.00 -16.18
C ASP A 6 2.84 5.54 -16.87
N ASN A 7 2.96 5.81 -18.17
CA ASN A 7 4.11 5.37 -18.95
C ASN A 7 5.43 5.95 -18.42
N THR A 8 5.42 7.15 -17.82
CA THR A 8 6.61 7.72 -17.19
C THR A 8 7.12 6.88 -16.02
N VAL A 9 6.21 6.31 -15.22
CA VAL A 9 6.56 5.40 -14.13
C VAL A 9 7.09 4.09 -14.68
N ILE A 10 6.50 3.53 -15.74
CA ILE A 10 7.00 2.31 -16.38
C ILE A 10 8.41 2.50 -16.93
N GLN A 11 8.69 3.64 -17.55
CA GLN A 11 10.00 3.95 -18.09
C GLN A 11 11.06 4.07 -16.99
N GLN A 12 10.72 4.71 -15.87
CA GLN A 12 11.65 4.89 -14.75
C GLN A 12 11.78 3.64 -13.86
N PHE A 13 10.71 2.85 -13.74
CA PHE A 13 10.59 1.68 -12.88
C PHE A 13 9.99 0.49 -13.65
N PRO A 14 10.74 -0.10 -14.60
CA PRO A 14 10.21 -1.12 -15.52
C PRO A 14 9.84 -2.44 -14.84
N HIS A 15 10.23 -2.64 -13.58
CA HIS A 15 9.93 -3.83 -12.79
C HIS A 15 8.77 -3.65 -11.80
N THR A 16 8.09 -2.50 -11.84
CA THR A 16 6.87 -2.26 -11.05
C THR A 16 5.80 -3.28 -11.36
N LYS A 17 5.25 -3.86 -10.29
CA LYS A 17 4.09 -4.74 -10.32
C LYS A 17 3.12 -4.29 -9.23
N ILE A 18 1.83 -4.21 -9.57
CA ILE A 18 0.79 -3.78 -8.64
C ILE A 18 -0.31 -4.83 -8.65
N GLY A 19 -0.50 -5.50 -7.51
CA GLY A 19 -1.68 -6.29 -7.24
C GLY A 19 -2.82 -5.37 -6.79
N LEU A 20 -3.99 -5.49 -7.40
CA LEU A 20 -5.17 -4.66 -7.10
C LEU A 20 -6.29 -5.53 -6.55
N LEU A 21 -6.85 -5.16 -5.40
CA LEU A 21 -8.07 -5.77 -4.86
C LEU A 21 -9.18 -4.72 -4.75
N PHE A 22 -10.32 -5.00 -5.37
CA PHE A 22 -11.52 -4.20 -5.22
C PHE A 22 -12.55 -4.97 -4.41
N GLY A 23 -12.85 -4.48 -3.21
CA GLY A 23 -13.83 -5.06 -2.31
C GLY A 23 -15.17 -4.36 -2.44
N LYS A 24 -16.25 -5.13 -2.53
CA LYS A 24 -17.64 -4.65 -2.46
C LYS A 24 -18.38 -5.24 -1.26
N ASN A 25 -19.30 -4.45 -0.70
CA ASN A 25 -20.11 -4.82 0.47
C ASN A 25 -19.26 -5.29 1.66
N VAL A 26 -18.12 -4.64 1.91
CA VAL A 26 -17.25 -4.98 3.04
C VAL A 26 -17.87 -4.48 4.34
N ASN A 27 -17.67 -5.22 5.43
CA ASN A 27 -17.96 -4.79 6.80
C ASN A 27 -16.64 -4.54 7.54
N ASN A 28 -16.40 -3.29 7.93
CA ASN A 28 -15.20 -2.86 8.66
C ASN A 28 -15.48 -2.44 10.12
N GLN A 29 -16.68 -2.74 10.65
CA GLN A 29 -17.14 -2.23 11.96
C GLN A 29 -16.76 -3.09 13.16
N HIS A 30 -16.27 -4.31 12.92
CA HIS A 30 -16.05 -5.29 13.99
C HIS A 30 -14.58 -5.68 14.09
N PRO A 31 -13.78 -4.94 14.88
CA PRO A 31 -12.46 -5.41 15.29
C PRO A 31 -12.54 -6.84 15.79
N SER A 32 -11.62 -7.68 15.34
CA SER A 32 -11.60 -9.11 15.68
C SER A 32 -10.34 -9.43 16.48
N GLU A 33 -10.54 -10.10 17.61
CA GLU A 33 -9.43 -10.65 18.40
C GLU A 33 -8.61 -11.64 17.58
N GLU A 34 -9.23 -12.35 16.64
CA GLU A 34 -8.52 -13.26 15.73
C GLU A 34 -7.60 -12.50 14.77
N ILE A 35 -8.07 -11.40 14.16
CA ILE A 35 -7.23 -10.54 13.30
C ILE A 35 -6.07 -9.99 14.11
N THR A 36 -6.35 -9.52 15.33
CA THR A 36 -5.32 -9.02 16.24
C THR A 36 -4.31 -10.11 16.55
N LYS A 37 -4.76 -11.33 16.87
CA LYS A 37 -3.88 -12.47 17.14
C LYS A 37 -3.02 -12.82 15.93
N LEU A 38 -3.60 -12.87 14.72
CA LEU A 38 -2.85 -13.13 13.48
C LEU A 38 -1.75 -12.07 13.26
N LEU A 39 -2.07 -10.80 13.51
CA LEU A 39 -1.11 -9.70 13.44
C LEU A 39 0.02 -9.89 14.46
N ARG A 40 -0.30 -10.16 15.73
CA ARG A 40 0.69 -10.40 16.80
C ARG A 40 1.58 -11.60 16.50
N ASP A 41 1.00 -12.72 16.08
CA ASP A 41 1.75 -13.93 15.72
C ASP A 41 2.74 -13.65 14.57
N THR A 42 2.36 -12.78 13.63
CA THR A 42 3.22 -12.39 12.50
C THR A 42 4.31 -11.42 12.94
N GLU A 43 4.02 -10.48 13.84
CA GLU A 43 5.05 -9.62 14.45
C GLU A 43 6.14 -10.45 15.16
N GLU A 44 5.74 -11.48 15.92
CA GLU A 44 6.70 -12.36 16.59
C GLU A 44 7.55 -13.17 15.60
N LYS A 45 6.96 -13.65 14.50
CA LYS A 45 7.73 -14.29 13.40
C LYS A 45 8.76 -13.33 12.80
N ILE A 46 8.38 -12.07 12.59
CA ILE A 46 9.30 -11.04 12.07
C ILE A 46 10.46 -10.81 13.04
N LYS A 47 10.18 -10.66 14.34
CA LYS A 47 11.23 -10.50 15.36
C LYS A 47 12.17 -11.70 15.43
N ALA A 48 11.64 -12.91 15.24
CA ALA A 48 12.43 -14.13 15.26
C ALA A 48 13.30 -14.33 14.01
N THR A 49 12.95 -13.69 12.88
CA THR A 49 13.57 -13.96 11.57
C THR A 49 14.49 -12.85 11.08
N ILE A 50 14.25 -11.60 11.46
CA ILE A 50 14.96 -10.43 10.90
C ILE A 50 15.65 -9.66 12.03
N ASN A 51 16.95 -9.39 11.85
CA ASN A 51 17.67 -8.49 12.76
C ASN A 51 17.51 -7.02 12.32
N LEU A 52 17.38 -6.09 13.27
CA LEU A 52 17.20 -4.67 12.97
C LEU A 52 18.36 -4.09 12.13
N ALA A 53 19.58 -4.58 12.36
CA ALA A 53 20.77 -4.17 11.61
C ALA A 53 20.73 -4.61 10.13
N GLU A 54 19.99 -5.68 9.81
CA GLU A 54 19.92 -6.28 8.48
C GLU A 54 18.72 -5.78 7.67
N LEU A 55 17.75 -5.13 8.32
CA LEU A 55 16.52 -4.66 7.66
C LEU A 55 16.80 -3.85 6.40
N THR A 56 17.74 -2.91 6.45
CA THR A 56 18.04 -2.03 5.31
C THR A 56 18.86 -2.72 4.22
N SER A 57 19.36 -3.94 4.45
CA SER A 57 20.05 -4.76 3.45
C SER A 57 19.14 -5.80 2.79
N LEU A 58 17.90 -5.96 3.25
CA LEU A 58 16.95 -6.87 2.60
C LEU A 58 16.68 -6.40 1.16
N PRO A 59 16.73 -7.28 0.14
CA PRO A 59 16.60 -6.86 -1.26
C PRO A 59 15.33 -6.05 -1.57
N LYS A 60 14.17 -6.50 -1.07
CA LYS A 60 12.89 -5.78 -1.24
C LYS A 60 12.89 -4.41 -0.54
N ILE A 61 13.61 -4.25 0.56
CA ILE A 61 13.75 -2.94 1.25
C ILE A 61 14.71 -2.04 0.47
N LEU A 62 15.81 -2.58 -0.05
CA LEU A 62 16.74 -1.84 -0.90
C LEU A 62 16.03 -1.29 -2.14
N ASP A 63 15.18 -2.08 -2.82
CA ASP A 63 14.40 -1.61 -3.97
C ASP A 63 13.62 -0.33 -3.65
N TRP A 64 12.91 -0.31 -2.52
CA TRP A 64 12.14 0.86 -2.11
C TRP A 64 13.03 2.04 -1.73
N ARG A 65 14.17 1.79 -1.06
CA ARG A 65 15.12 2.85 -0.73
C ARG A 65 15.70 3.48 -1.98
N GLU A 66 16.01 2.69 -3.00
CA GLU A 66 16.51 3.20 -4.27
C GLU A 66 15.43 3.93 -5.08
N ALA A 67 14.19 3.42 -5.08
CA ALA A 67 13.07 4.14 -5.66
C ALA A 67 12.92 5.53 -5.02
N TYR A 68 12.87 5.61 -3.69
CA TYR A 68 12.73 6.86 -2.93
C TYR A 68 13.88 7.84 -3.22
N ARG A 69 15.12 7.35 -3.31
CA ARG A 69 16.27 8.16 -3.68
C ARG A 69 16.14 8.74 -5.08
N SER A 70 15.64 7.96 -6.03
CA SER A 70 15.50 8.38 -7.44
C SER A 70 14.53 9.56 -7.63
N PHE A 71 13.52 9.70 -6.75
CA PHE A 71 12.59 10.83 -6.76
C PHE A 71 12.82 11.84 -5.61
N GLY A 72 14.05 11.89 -5.09
CA GLY A 72 14.55 13.00 -4.27
C GLY A 72 14.35 12.86 -2.75
N PHE A 73 13.87 11.73 -2.25
CA PHE A 73 13.76 11.47 -0.82
C PHE A 73 15.04 10.85 -0.26
N LYS A 74 15.33 11.17 1.01
CA LYS A 74 16.37 10.47 1.80
C LYS A 74 15.73 9.26 2.49
N PRO A 75 16.07 8.01 2.12
CA PRO A 75 15.41 6.83 2.67
C PRO A 75 15.66 6.58 4.17
N SER A 76 16.61 7.29 4.77
CA SER A 76 16.85 7.30 6.21
C SER A 76 15.81 8.13 6.99
N GLU A 77 15.22 9.13 6.34
CA GLU A 77 14.25 10.08 6.91
C GLU A 77 12.83 9.69 6.49
N TYR A 78 12.64 9.32 5.22
CA TYR A 78 11.37 8.94 4.62
C TYR A 78 11.42 7.48 4.19
N ARG A 79 10.52 6.66 4.73
CA ARG A 79 10.57 5.20 4.54
C ARG A 79 9.31 4.76 3.81
N SER A 80 9.43 3.73 2.98
CA SER A 80 8.27 2.98 2.52
C SER A 80 7.49 2.44 3.71
N SER A 81 6.17 2.27 3.53
CA SER A 81 5.30 1.72 4.56
C SER A 81 5.87 0.42 5.13
N ILE A 82 6.34 -0.49 4.27
CA ILE A 82 6.90 -1.77 4.71
C ILE A 82 8.16 -1.62 5.57
N GLU A 83 9.12 -0.75 5.19
CA GLU A 83 10.30 -0.51 6.03
C GLU A 83 9.90 0.09 7.38
N ALA A 84 8.94 1.03 7.38
CA ALA A 84 8.45 1.66 8.60
C ALA A 84 7.76 0.66 9.56
N LEU A 85 6.91 -0.22 9.03
CA LEU A 85 6.20 -1.24 9.79
C LEU A 85 7.17 -2.25 10.41
N VAL A 86 8.06 -2.84 9.60
CA VAL A 86 9.01 -3.86 10.08
C VAL A 86 10.01 -3.24 11.06
N ARG A 87 10.53 -2.05 10.78
CA ARG A 87 11.42 -1.34 11.73
C ARG A 87 10.75 -1.11 13.07
N ARG A 88 9.46 -0.74 13.10
CA ARG A 88 8.70 -0.55 14.34
C ARG A 88 8.63 -1.83 15.16
N ILE A 89 8.33 -2.96 14.52
CA ILE A 89 8.28 -4.29 15.15
C ILE A 89 9.64 -4.65 15.76
N LEU A 90 10.71 -4.48 14.98
CA LEU A 90 12.09 -4.80 15.40
C LEU A 90 12.62 -3.86 16.51
N GLN A 91 12.00 -2.70 16.70
CA GLN A 91 12.25 -1.81 17.83
C GLN A 91 11.42 -2.18 19.09
N GLY A 92 10.80 -3.36 19.09
CA GLY A 92 10.01 -3.86 20.22
C GLY A 92 8.63 -3.23 20.35
N LYS A 93 8.16 -2.47 19.35
CA LYS A 93 6.85 -1.83 19.36
C LYS A 93 5.85 -2.66 18.55
N GLN A 94 4.64 -2.79 19.06
CA GLN A 94 3.53 -3.39 18.31
C GLN A 94 2.98 -2.39 17.27
N LEU A 95 2.49 -2.93 16.16
CA LEU A 95 1.63 -2.20 15.23
C LEU A 95 0.30 -1.87 15.90
N PRO A 96 -0.23 -0.66 15.68
CA PRO A 96 -1.55 -0.30 16.18
C PRO A 96 -2.63 -1.19 15.53
N THR A 97 -3.64 -1.54 16.30
CA THR A 97 -4.90 -2.09 15.78
C THR A 97 -5.79 -0.92 15.39
N ILE A 98 -6.16 -0.84 14.12
CA ILE A 98 -6.86 0.32 13.54
C ILE A 98 -8.27 -0.07 13.13
N SER A 99 -8.40 -1.05 12.23
CA SER A 99 -9.68 -1.59 11.77
C SER A 99 -9.43 -2.93 11.07
N PRO A 100 -10.43 -3.81 10.93
CA PRO A 100 -10.27 -5.11 10.26
C PRO A 100 -9.51 -5.04 8.94
N ILE A 101 -9.91 -4.16 8.02
CA ILE A 101 -9.26 -4.05 6.70
C ILE A 101 -7.80 -3.57 6.85
N VAL A 102 -7.56 -2.58 7.70
CA VAL A 102 -6.22 -2.02 7.91
C VAL A 102 -5.27 -3.01 8.54
N ASP A 103 -5.75 -3.74 9.54
CA ASP A 103 -4.93 -4.70 10.28
C ASP A 103 -4.61 -5.91 9.40
N LEU A 104 -5.56 -6.34 8.56
CA LEU A 104 -5.36 -7.42 7.59
C LEU A 104 -4.37 -7.05 6.49
N TYR A 105 -4.44 -5.84 5.93
CA TYR A 105 -3.45 -5.46 4.92
C TYR A 105 -2.07 -5.24 5.54
N ASN A 106 -1.98 -4.74 6.77
CA ASN A 106 -0.70 -4.58 7.47
C ASN A 106 -0.09 -5.94 7.79
N LEU A 107 -0.91 -6.90 8.23
CA LEU A 107 -0.53 -8.30 8.40
C LEU A 107 0.08 -8.86 7.11
N ILE A 108 -0.60 -8.71 5.97
CA ILE A 108 -0.10 -9.18 4.67
C ILE A 108 1.17 -8.44 4.27
N SER A 109 1.24 -7.14 4.54
CA SER A 109 2.41 -6.33 4.22
C SER A 109 3.67 -6.91 4.87
N ILE A 110 3.63 -7.10 6.20
CA ILE A 110 4.78 -7.60 6.94
C ILE A 110 5.07 -9.07 6.64
N LYS A 111 4.03 -9.89 6.40
CA LYS A 111 4.20 -11.32 6.10
C LYS A 111 4.94 -11.56 4.79
N HIS A 112 4.62 -10.77 3.75
CA HIS A 112 5.19 -10.94 2.40
C HIS A 112 6.34 -9.97 2.10
N MET A 113 6.62 -9.05 3.01
CA MET A 113 7.59 -7.95 2.84
C MET A 113 7.26 -7.07 1.62
N LEU A 114 5.98 -6.75 1.46
CA LEU A 114 5.44 -5.92 0.35
C LEU A 114 4.63 -4.77 0.94
N PRO A 115 4.74 -3.54 0.44
CA PRO A 115 3.80 -2.48 0.79
C PRO A 115 2.38 -2.87 0.39
N VAL A 116 1.44 -2.71 1.32
CA VAL A 116 0.01 -2.72 1.03
C VAL A 116 -0.61 -1.43 1.53
N GLY A 117 -1.47 -0.83 0.72
CA GLY A 117 -2.19 0.40 1.02
C GLY A 117 -3.52 0.45 0.28
N GLY A 118 -4.15 1.62 0.26
CA GLY A 118 -5.43 1.82 -0.41
C GLY A 118 -6.44 2.62 0.42
N GLY A 119 -7.70 2.60 -0.02
CA GLY A 119 -8.67 3.56 0.47
C GLY A 119 -10.12 3.30 0.10
N ASN A 120 -10.96 4.24 0.53
CA ASN A 120 -12.38 4.30 0.22
C ASN A 120 -12.60 4.58 -1.27
N LEU A 121 -13.11 3.57 -1.97
CA LEU A 121 -13.35 3.62 -3.41
C LEU A 121 -14.45 4.64 -3.77
N GLU A 122 -15.42 4.86 -2.89
CA GLU A 122 -16.55 5.77 -3.12
C GLU A 122 -16.12 7.25 -3.10
N LYS A 123 -14.92 7.53 -2.59
CA LYS A 123 -14.35 8.88 -2.53
C LYS A 123 -13.50 9.22 -3.75
N ILE A 124 -13.20 8.24 -4.60
CA ILE A 124 -12.39 8.43 -5.81
C ILE A 124 -13.16 9.24 -6.86
N LYS A 125 -12.46 10.14 -7.53
CA LYS A 125 -12.97 10.90 -8.68
C LYS A 125 -12.24 10.48 -9.95
N GLY A 126 -12.97 9.88 -10.88
CA GLY A 126 -12.41 9.49 -12.17
C GLY A 126 -11.50 8.26 -12.07
N SER A 127 -10.24 8.37 -12.51
CA SER A 127 -9.32 7.23 -12.65
C SER A 127 -8.23 7.24 -11.58
N ILE A 128 -7.80 6.07 -11.10
CA ILE A 128 -6.62 5.97 -10.22
C ILE A 128 -5.37 5.81 -11.10
N THR A 129 -4.42 6.73 -10.97
CA THR A 129 -3.17 6.69 -11.74
C THR A 129 -1.97 6.70 -10.82
N LEU A 130 -1.07 5.73 -10.97
CA LEU A 130 0.29 5.82 -10.46
C LEU A 130 1.12 6.63 -11.45
N LYS A 131 1.55 7.84 -11.06
CA LYS A 131 2.25 8.79 -11.93
C LYS A 131 3.37 9.54 -11.22
N ILE A 132 4.21 10.20 -12.00
CA ILE A 132 5.15 11.20 -11.50
C ILE A 132 4.40 12.54 -11.34
N ALA A 133 4.45 13.10 -10.13
CA ALA A 133 3.84 14.37 -9.78
C ALA A 133 4.47 15.54 -10.56
N GLN A 134 3.65 16.51 -10.95
CA GLN A 134 4.05 17.68 -11.71
C GLN A 134 4.34 18.90 -10.83
N GLY A 135 4.09 18.81 -9.51
CA GLY A 135 4.31 19.93 -8.60
C GLY A 135 3.08 20.81 -8.38
N THR A 136 1.92 20.36 -8.87
CA THR A 136 0.65 21.10 -8.80
C THR A 136 -0.44 20.32 -8.07
N GLU A 137 -0.22 19.02 -7.85
CA GLU A 137 -1.18 18.14 -7.22
C GLU A 137 -1.35 18.47 -5.74
N LYS A 138 -2.61 18.58 -5.32
CA LYS A 138 -2.99 18.78 -3.92
C LYS A 138 -2.93 17.46 -3.17
N PHE A 139 -2.64 17.55 -1.89
CA PHE A 139 -2.63 16.41 -0.98
C PHE A 139 -3.01 16.87 0.42
N ILE A 140 -3.93 16.16 1.08
CA ILE A 140 -4.16 16.31 2.51
C ILE A 140 -3.75 15.01 3.16
N MET A 141 -2.71 15.04 3.98
CA MET A 141 -2.22 13.84 4.67
C MET A 141 -3.30 13.26 5.60
N LEU A 142 -3.40 11.93 5.64
CA LEU A 142 -4.24 11.22 6.59
C LEU A 142 -4.04 11.74 8.03
N GLY A 143 -5.14 12.13 8.68
CA GLY A 143 -5.17 12.73 10.02
C GLY A 143 -4.91 14.23 10.08
N SER A 144 -4.71 14.90 8.93
CA SER A 144 -4.51 16.34 8.80
C SER A 144 -5.73 17.02 8.17
N THR A 145 -5.82 18.34 8.37
CA THR A 145 -6.74 19.25 7.66
C THR A 145 -5.99 20.25 6.79
N THR A 146 -4.65 20.21 6.82
CA THR A 146 -3.81 21.18 6.09
C THR A 146 -3.51 20.66 4.70
N PRO A 147 -3.88 21.40 3.63
CA PRO A 147 -3.52 21.05 2.28
C PRO A 147 -2.04 21.33 2.02
N GLU A 148 -1.40 20.40 1.31
CA GLU A 148 -0.03 20.49 0.83
C GLU A 148 -0.03 20.39 -0.71
N ILE A 149 1.04 20.90 -1.31
CA ILE A 149 1.36 20.66 -2.72
C ILE A 149 2.49 19.65 -2.78
N VAL A 150 2.27 18.56 -3.50
CA VAL A 150 3.28 17.53 -3.73
C VAL A 150 4.36 18.09 -4.64
N LYS A 151 5.64 17.80 -4.36
CA LYS A 151 6.73 18.31 -5.19
C LYS A 151 6.77 17.59 -6.53
N ALA A 152 7.20 18.30 -7.58
CA ALA A 152 7.43 17.69 -8.87
C ALA A 152 8.48 16.57 -8.77
N GLY A 153 8.27 15.48 -9.50
CA GLY A 153 9.16 14.31 -9.51
C GLY A 153 8.80 13.22 -8.51
N GLU A 154 8.02 13.49 -7.46
CA GLU A 154 7.55 12.45 -6.53
C GLU A 154 6.65 11.44 -7.27
N VAL A 155 6.81 10.14 -7.04
CA VAL A 155 5.83 9.15 -7.54
C VAL A 155 4.62 9.14 -6.61
N VAL A 156 3.41 9.19 -7.16
CA VAL A 156 2.16 9.28 -6.40
C VAL A 156 1.05 8.46 -7.03
N TYR A 157 0.13 7.97 -6.21
CA TYR A 157 -1.22 7.66 -6.68
C TYR A 157 -2.04 8.94 -6.65
N SER A 158 -2.71 9.26 -7.75
CA SER A 158 -3.71 10.33 -7.79
C SER A 158 -5.01 9.81 -8.38
N ASP A 159 -6.11 10.46 -8.01
CA ASP A 159 -7.30 10.47 -8.84
C ASP A 159 -7.28 11.67 -9.81
N ASP A 160 -8.40 12.00 -10.43
CA ASP A 160 -8.48 13.13 -11.37
C ASP A 160 -8.42 14.50 -10.67
N GLU A 161 -8.55 14.56 -9.34
CA GLU A 161 -8.59 15.81 -8.58
C GLU A 161 -7.36 16.03 -7.68
N GLU A 162 -6.89 15.00 -6.99
CA GLU A 162 -5.83 15.12 -5.98
C GLU A 162 -5.05 13.82 -5.72
N VAL A 163 -3.98 13.92 -4.94
CA VAL A 163 -3.16 12.77 -4.54
C VAL A 163 -3.90 11.92 -3.50
N LEU A 164 -3.90 10.62 -3.76
CA LEU A 164 -4.45 9.58 -2.90
C LEU A 164 -3.37 8.99 -1.98
N CYS A 165 -2.16 8.81 -2.49
CA CYS A 165 -1.01 8.37 -1.71
C CYS A 165 0.26 9.07 -2.20
N ARG A 166 0.96 9.73 -1.28
CA ARG A 166 2.18 10.47 -1.55
C ARG A 166 3.40 9.56 -1.48
N ALA A 167 4.41 9.86 -2.31
CA ALA A 167 5.68 9.15 -2.36
C ALA A 167 5.49 7.63 -2.46
N TRP A 168 4.63 7.22 -3.39
CA TRP A 168 4.26 5.85 -3.77
C TRP A 168 3.49 5.08 -2.70
N ASN A 169 4.07 4.96 -1.50
CA ASN A 169 3.53 4.21 -0.36
C ASN A 169 3.98 4.79 0.99
N TYR A 170 4.21 6.11 1.05
CA TYR A 170 4.63 6.76 2.27
C TYR A 170 3.43 7.16 3.14
N ARG A 171 2.50 7.95 2.57
CA ARG A 171 1.35 8.50 3.30
C ARG A 171 0.10 8.53 2.44
N GLU A 172 -0.94 7.90 2.95
CA GLU A 172 -2.28 7.96 2.40
C GLU A 172 -2.92 9.35 2.62
N SER A 173 -3.91 9.65 1.80
CA SER A 173 -4.72 10.86 1.84
C SER A 173 -5.87 10.75 2.84
N GLU A 174 -6.27 11.88 3.44
CA GLU A 174 -7.50 11.95 4.24
C GLU A 174 -8.75 11.72 3.36
N LYS A 175 -8.70 12.07 2.08
CA LYS A 175 -9.83 11.92 1.12
C LYS A 175 -10.40 10.52 1.10
N THR A 176 -9.52 9.52 0.97
CA THR A 176 -9.87 8.10 0.78
C THR A 176 -9.65 7.28 2.05
N LYS A 177 -9.66 7.92 3.21
CA LYS A 177 -9.51 7.23 4.49
C LYS A 177 -10.48 6.06 4.61
N ILE A 178 -9.94 4.91 5.00
CA ILE A 178 -10.73 3.74 5.40
C ILE A 178 -11.37 4.06 6.75
N THR A 179 -12.69 4.12 6.78
CA THR A 179 -13.49 4.33 7.99
C THR A 179 -14.22 3.05 8.38
N GLU A 180 -14.82 3.04 9.56
CA GLU A 180 -15.65 1.91 10.02
C GLU A 180 -16.86 1.67 9.10
N HIS A 181 -17.38 2.71 8.45
CA HIS A 181 -18.59 2.67 7.62
C HIS A 181 -18.31 2.55 6.11
N ILE A 182 -17.09 2.18 5.72
CA ILE A 182 -16.77 1.93 4.32
C ILE A 182 -17.52 0.69 3.81
N HIS A 183 -18.07 0.77 2.60
CA HIS A 183 -18.70 -0.38 1.92
C HIS A 183 -17.92 -0.85 0.70
N HIS A 184 -17.15 0.04 0.06
CA HIS A 184 -16.33 -0.27 -1.10
C HIS A 184 -14.89 0.19 -0.89
N VAL A 185 -13.93 -0.72 -1.06
CA VAL A 185 -12.50 -0.47 -0.83
C VAL A 185 -11.71 -0.82 -2.08
N TYR A 186 -10.65 -0.07 -2.35
CA TYR A 186 -9.56 -0.51 -3.22
C TYR A 186 -8.31 -0.69 -2.38
N LEU A 187 -7.56 -1.76 -2.65
CA LEU A 187 -6.27 -2.03 -2.03
C LEU A 187 -5.24 -2.29 -3.11
N VAL A 188 -4.01 -1.85 -2.86
CA VAL A 188 -2.86 -2.05 -3.75
C VAL A 188 -1.75 -2.77 -2.99
N ILE A 189 -1.19 -3.82 -3.58
CA ILE A 189 0.01 -4.53 -3.11
C ILE A 189 1.11 -4.26 -4.12
N GLU A 190 2.28 -3.85 -3.67
CA GLU A 190 3.30 -3.30 -4.57
C GLU A 190 4.60 -4.07 -4.54
N GLY A 191 5.11 -4.39 -5.73
CA GLY A 191 6.39 -5.06 -5.93
C GLY A 191 7.27 -4.30 -6.91
N LEU A 192 8.58 -4.42 -6.69
CA LEU A 192 9.63 -3.90 -7.58
C LEU A 192 10.51 -5.07 -8.10
N SER A 193 11.79 -4.84 -8.30
CA SER A 193 12.74 -5.75 -8.94
C SER A 193 12.83 -7.12 -8.25
N HIS A 194 12.88 -7.15 -6.91
CA HIS A 194 12.99 -8.37 -6.11
C HIS A 194 11.63 -8.95 -5.69
N THR A 195 10.55 -8.60 -6.40
CA THR A 195 9.24 -9.21 -6.20
C THR A 195 8.82 -9.91 -7.48
N THR A 196 8.68 -11.24 -7.40
CA THR A 196 8.18 -12.06 -8.50
C THR A 196 6.67 -11.90 -8.68
N HIS A 197 6.16 -12.26 -9.86
CA HIS A 197 4.71 -12.34 -10.06
C HIS A 197 4.06 -13.36 -9.13
N GLU A 198 4.71 -14.48 -8.87
CA GLU A 198 4.18 -15.52 -7.98
C GLU A 198 4.04 -15.02 -6.55
N GLU A 199 5.04 -14.34 -5.99
CA GLU A 199 4.95 -13.76 -4.65
C GLU A 199 3.81 -12.73 -4.56
N LEU A 200 3.66 -11.88 -5.57
CA LEU A 200 2.58 -10.90 -5.62
C LEU A 200 1.20 -11.57 -5.71
N SER A 201 1.05 -12.57 -6.57
CA SER A 201 -0.17 -13.39 -6.72
C SER A 201 -0.52 -14.16 -5.44
N ASN A 202 0.48 -14.64 -4.70
CA ASN A 202 0.25 -15.31 -3.43
C ASN A 202 -0.19 -14.32 -2.34
N ALA A 203 0.43 -13.14 -2.28
CA ALA A 203 0.08 -12.10 -1.32
C ALA A 203 -1.35 -11.57 -1.56
N ILE A 204 -1.73 -11.34 -2.82
CA ILE A 204 -3.07 -10.86 -3.17
C ILE A 204 -4.15 -11.91 -2.90
N ALA A 205 -3.89 -13.17 -3.24
CA ALA A 205 -4.83 -14.26 -2.98
C ALA A 205 -5.04 -14.48 -1.48
N GLU A 206 -3.96 -14.40 -0.67
CA GLU A 206 -4.05 -14.49 0.78
C GLU A 206 -4.83 -13.33 1.38
N LEU A 207 -4.52 -12.09 0.97
CA LEU A 207 -5.26 -10.91 1.44
C LEU A 207 -6.74 -11.01 1.09
N ARG A 208 -7.07 -11.42 -0.13
CA ARG A 208 -8.44 -11.65 -0.57
C ARG A 208 -9.15 -12.66 0.31
N SER A 209 -8.52 -13.81 0.58
CA SER A 209 -9.10 -14.85 1.42
C SER A 209 -9.42 -14.32 2.82
N LEU A 210 -8.47 -13.64 3.46
CA LEU A 210 -8.67 -13.07 4.79
C LEU A 210 -9.77 -12.00 4.79
N LEU A 211 -9.77 -11.10 3.82
CA LEU A 211 -10.79 -10.06 3.72
C LEU A 211 -12.18 -10.65 3.49
N THR A 212 -12.33 -11.67 2.64
CA THR A 212 -13.61 -12.37 2.46
C THR A 212 -14.09 -12.97 3.78
N THR A 213 -13.22 -13.66 4.52
CA THR A 213 -13.55 -14.28 5.82
C THR A 213 -13.99 -13.25 6.86
N TYR A 214 -13.24 -12.15 7.00
CA TYR A 214 -13.42 -11.23 8.12
C TYR A 214 -14.33 -10.04 7.84
N THR A 215 -14.57 -9.70 6.57
CA THR A 215 -15.40 -8.55 6.19
C THR A 215 -16.70 -8.93 5.50
N ASN A 216 -16.88 -10.21 5.15
CA ASN A 216 -18.01 -10.72 4.34
C ASN A 216 -18.15 -10.06 2.95
N GLY A 217 -17.13 -9.31 2.51
CA GLY A 217 -17.14 -8.66 1.21
C GLY A 217 -16.85 -9.60 0.05
N SER A 218 -17.26 -9.18 -1.15
CA SER A 218 -16.84 -9.80 -2.41
C SER A 218 -15.66 -9.04 -3.00
N PHE A 219 -14.70 -9.75 -3.58
CA PHE A 219 -13.44 -9.15 -4.03
C PHE A 219 -13.09 -9.57 -5.45
N GLN A 220 -12.64 -8.61 -6.25
CA GLN A 220 -12.05 -8.82 -7.56
C GLN A 220 -10.57 -8.48 -7.52
N GLU A 221 -9.74 -9.34 -8.12
CA GLU A 221 -8.29 -9.21 -8.13
C GLU A 221 -7.77 -8.96 -9.54
N PHE A 222 -6.78 -8.08 -9.65
CA PHE A 222 -6.09 -7.78 -10.91
C PHE A 222 -4.60 -7.60 -10.63
N ILE A 223 -3.77 -7.73 -11.66
CA ILE A 223 -2.34 -7.41 -11.60
C ILE A 223 -2.03 -6.45 -12.75
N LEU A 224 -1.35 -5.35 -12.43
CA LEU A 224 -0.77 -4.43 -13.40
C LEU A 224 0.76 -4.57 -13.41
N ASP A 225 1.33 -4.47 -14.59
CA ASP A 225 2.77 -4.43 -14.85
C ASP A 225 3.04 -3.62 -16.14
N LYS A 226 4.28 -3.63 -16.63
CA LYS A 226 4.64 -2.92 -17.87
C LYS A 226 3.91 -3.42 -19.12
N ASP A 227 3.54 -4.71 -19.15
CA ASP A 227 2.92 -5.37 -20.30
C ASP A 227 1.39 -5.23 -20.25
N HIS A 228 0.83 -5.10 -19.04
CA HIS A 228 -0.58 -4.84 -18.77
C HIS A 228 -0.73 -3.64 -17.82
N PRO A 229 -0.49 -2.40 -18.29
CA PRO A 229 -0.35 -1.24 -17.41
C PRO A 229 -1.68 -0.61 -16.98
N LYS A 230 -2.81 -1.15 -17.43
CA LYS A 230 -4.14 -0.62 -17.10
C LYS A 230 -5.20 -1.70 -17.06
N ILE A 231 -6.24 -1.45 -16.25
CA ILE A 231 -7.49 -2.20 -16.21
C ILE A 231 -8.68 -1.23 -16.16
N GLU A 232 -9.85 -1.74 -16.52
CA GLU A 232 -11.14 -1.05 -16.42
C GLU A 232 -12.10 -1.90 -15.59
N ILE A 233 -12.75 -1.27 -14.61
CA ILE A 233 -13.71 -1.89 -13.67
C ILE A 233 -15.03 -1.15 -13.57
#